data_AF-A0AAW0J9J6-F1
#
_entry.id   AF-A0AAW0J9J6-F1
#
_cell.length_a   1.000
_cell.length_b   1.000
_cell.length_c   1.000
_cell.angle_alpha   90.00
_cell.angle_beta   90.00
_cell.angle_gamma   90.00
#
_symmetry.space_group_name_H-M   'P 1'
#
loop_
_entity.id
_entity.type
_entity.pdbx_description
1 polymer ?
#
loop_
_entity_poly.entity_id
_entity_poly.type
_entity_poly.pdbx_seq_one_letter_code
_entity_poly.pdbx_strand_id
1 'polypeptide(L)'
;IKRLYEIPSTPAAPDHNSSTPTITKDVTLNPNHNTWVRIFLPRQALDNTSTNNSVGNTKLPFIVYYHGGGFILLSVDSTMNHDFSFIMALQLSVVVISVEYRLA
;
A
#
# COMPACT_ATOMS: atom_id res chain seq x y z
N ILE A 1 -20.56 -15.51 8.90
CA ILE A 1 -21.15 -14.47 8.00
C ILE A 1 -20.95 -14.91 6.56
N LYS A 2 -21.99 -14.90 5.71
CA LYS A 2 -21.83 -15.24 4.28
C LYS A 2 -21.62 -13.95 3.49
N ARG A 3 -20.49 -13.83 2.78
CA ARG A 3 -20.17 -12.69 1.91
C ARG A 3 -20.63 -13.04 0.50
N LEU A 4 -21.71 -12.41 0.05
CA LEU A 4 -22.39 -12.74 -1.21
C LEU A 4 -21.96 -11.86 -2.38
N TYR A 5 -21.50 -10.65 -2.09
CA TYR A 5 -21.03 -9.71 -3.09
C TYR A 5 -19.52 -9.84 -3.25
N GLU A 6 -19.07 -9.99 -4.48
CA GLU A 6 -17.66 -9.98 -4.82
C GLU A 6 -17.16 -8.53 -4.85
N ILE A 7 -16.27 -8.20 -3.92
CA ILE A 7 -15.71 -6.86 -3.82
C ILE A 7 -14.56 -6.78 -4.84
N PRO A 8 -14.58 -5.80 -5.77
CA PRO A 8 -13.49 -5.63 -6.72
C PRO A 8 -12.14 -5.50 -6.03
N SER A 9 -11.12 -6.17 -6.55
CA SER A 9 -9.76 -6.12 -6.05
C SER A 9 -8.78 -5.61 -7.10
N THR A 10 -7.82 -4.80 -6.69
CA THR A 10 -6.72 -4.32 -7.55
C THR A 10 -5.45 -5.13 -7.26
N PRO A 11 -4.79 -5.74 -8.25
CA PRO A 11 -3.53 -6.45 -8.03
C PRO A 11 -2.39 -5.48 -7.68
N ALA A 12 -1.37 -5.97 -6.99
CA ALA A 12 -0.14 -5.20 -6.78
C ALA A 12 0.61 -5.01 -8.10
N ALA A 13 1.29 -3.87 -8.22
CA ALA A 13 2.09 -3.47 -9.37
C ALA A 13 3.54 -3.16 -8.90
N PRO A 14 4.39 -4.18 -8.73
CA PRO A 14 5.73 -4.03 -8.16
C PRO A 14 6.78 -3.60 -9.19
N ASP A 15 6.42 -3.51 -10.47
CA ASP A 15 7.37 -3.20 -11.54
C ASP A 15 7.89 -1.75 -11.43
N HIS A 16 9.19 -1.65 -11.16
CA HIS A 16 9.92 -0.38 -11.08
C HIS A 16 10.03 0.34 -12.42
N ASN A 17 9.85 -0.35 -13.56
CA ASN A 17 9.91 0.26 -14.89
C ASN A 17 8.56 0.77 -15.39
N SER A 18 7.46 0.47 -14.66
CA SER A 18 6.13 0.99 -14.97
C SER A 18 6.06 2.52 -14.88
N SER A 19 5.10 3.16 -15.54
CA SER A 19 4.85 4.60 -15.41
C SER A 19 3.91 4.95 -14.24
N THR A 20 3.52 3.98 -13.39
CA THR A 20 2.60 4.21 -12.28
C THR A 20 3.19 5.16 -11.21
N PRO A 21 2.48 6.21 -10.78
CA PRO A 21 3.00 7.16 -9.77
C PRO A 21 3.42 6.54 -8.43
N THR A 22 2.78 5.43 -8.04
CA THR A 22 3.06 4.69 -6.82
C THR A 22 3.25 3.21 -7.16
N ILE A 23 4.35 2.63 -6.69
CA ILE A 23 4.66 1.20 -6.83
C ILE A 23 4.02 0.47 -5.66
N THR A 24 3.42 -0.69 -5.93
CA THR A 24 2.74 -1.48 -4.89
C THR A 24 3.28 -2.90 -4.83
N LYS A 25 3.45 -3.43 -3.61
CA LYS A 25 3.94 -4.79 -3.40
C LYS A 25 3.27 -5.44 -2.19
N ASP A 26 2.93 -6.72 -2.35
CA ASP A 26 2.36 -7.53 -1.29
C ASP A 26 3.44 -8.32 -0.58
N VAL A 27 3.40 -8.34 0.75
CA VAL A 27 4.36 -9.04 1.61
C VAL A 27 3.62 -9.80 2.69
N THR A 28 3.82 -11.11 2.77
CA THR A 28 3.25 -11.95 3.83
C THR A 28 3.72 -11.48 5.20
N LEU A 29 2.78 -11.27 6.13
CA LEU A 29 3.06 -10.86 7.50
C LEU A 29 3.09 -12.07 8.43
N ASN A 30 2.02 -12.87 8.39
CA ASN A 30 1.92 -14.09 9.17
C ASN A 30 1.08 -15.12 8.40
N PRO A 31 1.71 -16.21 7.90
CA PRO A 31 1.01 -17.21 7.11
C PRO A 31 -0.01 -18.00 7.95
N ASN A 32 0.24 -18.19 9.25
CA ASN A 32 -0.68 -18.93 10.14
C ASN A 32 -2.01 -18.19 10.36
N HIS A 33 -2.02 -16.88 10.11
CA HIS A 33 -3.21 -16.05 10.22
C HIS A 33 -3.72 -15.56 8.87
N ASN A 34 -3.11 -16.00 7.76
CA ASN A 34 -3.35 -15.49 6.41
C ASN A 34 -3.33 -13.95 6.33
N THR A 35 -2.47 -13.32 7.12
CA THR A 35 -2.32 -11.86 7.15
C THR A 35 -1.10 -11.44 6.34
N TRP A 36 -1.21 -10.31 5.66
CA TRP A 36 -0.18 -9.75 4.80
C TRP A 36 -0.29 -8.22 4.79
N VAL A 37 0.65 -7.55 4.13
CA VAL A 37 0.62 -6.09 3.97
C VAL A 37 0.83 -5.71 2.51
N ARG A 38 0.15 -4.66 2.07
CA ARG A 38 0.50 -3.97 0.82
C ARG A 38 1.30 -2.73 1.14
N ILE A 39 2.50 -2.66 0.57
CA ILE A 39 3.38 -1.51 0.64
C ILE A 39 3.13 -0.65 -0.59
N PHE A 40 2.90 0.65 -0.38
CA PHE A 40 2.75 1.67 -1.40
C PHE A 40 3.96 2.62 -1.30
N LEU A 41 4.76 2.67 -2.37
CA LEU A 41 5.96 3.49 -2.45
C LEU A 41 5.77 4.56 -3.54
N PRO A 42 5.67 5.85 -3.20
CA PRO A 42 5.60 6.92 -4.20
C PRO A 42 6.91 7.00 -4.98
N ARG A 43 6.85 7.13 -6.31
CA ARG A 43 8.04 7.14 -7.17
C ARG A 43 9.00 8.29 -6.88
N GLN A 44 8.49 9.40 -6.36
CA GLN A 44 9.28 10.55 -5.93
C GLN A 44 10.37 10.14 -4.92
N ALA A 45 10.19 9.03 -4.20
CA ALA A 45 11.19 8.46 -3.28
C ALA A 45 12.39 7.79 -4.00
N LEU A 46 12.22 7.40 -5.26
CA LEU A 46 13.23 6.69 -6.06
C LEU A 46 14.09 7.66 -6.88
N ASP A 47 13.56 8.84 -7.19
CA ASP A 47 14.24 9.87 -7.95
C ASP A 47 15.26 10.58 -7.05
N ASN A 48 16.49 10.04 -6.98
CA ASN A 48 17.64 10.62 -6.26
C ASN A 48 18.19 11.88 -6.97
N THR A 49 17.37 12.89 -7.24
CA THR A 49 17.79 14.14 -7.90
C THR A 49 17.99 15.27 -6.88
N SER A 50 18.75 15.03 -5.81
CA SER A 50 19.28 16.14 -5.01
C SER A 50 20.48 16.76 -5.75
N THR A 51 20.24 17.86 -6.45
CA THR A 51 21.24 18.69 -7.15
C THR A 51 22.20 19.45 -6.23
N ASN A 52 22.23 19.13 -4.92
CA ASN A 52 23.12 19.73 -3.95
C ASN A 52 23.87 18.61 -3.20
N ASN A 53 25.19 18.75 -3.11
CA ASN A 53 26.17 17.77 -2.61
C ASN A 53 26.02 17.32 -1.13
N SER A 54 24.81 17.22 -0.58
CA SER A 54 24.54 16.50 0.67
C SER A 54 23.98 15.12 0.33
N VAL A 55 24.88 14.16 0.12
CA VAL A 55 24.59 12.73 -0.03
C VAL A 55 23.92 12.23 1.25
N GLY A 56 22.59 12.22 1.27
CA GLY A 56 21.81 11.66 2.36
C GLY A 56 20.53 11.07 1.79
N ASN A 57 20.37 9.75 1.93
CA ASN A 57 19.12 9.05 1.66
C ASN A 57 17.98 9.73 2.44
N THR A 58 17.21 10.62 1.80
CA THR A 58 16.05 11.24 2.42
C THR A 58 14.99 10.16 2.61
N LYS A 59 14.91 9.61 3.81
CA LYS A 59 13.88 8.62 4.18
C LYS A 59 12.52 9.31 4.24
N LEU A 60 11.53 8.74 3.58
CA LEU A 60 10.15 9.18 3.75
C LEU A 60 9.60 8.68 5.10
N PRO A 61 8.71 9.44 5.75
CA PRO A 61 7.90 8.90 6.83
C PRO A 61 6.99 7.79 6.27
N PHE A 62 6.48 6.93 7.17
CA PHE A 62 5.53 5.89 6.80
C PHE A 62 4.25 5.95 7.64
N ILE A 63 3.15 5.52 7.03
CA ILE A 63 1.84 5.37 7.67
C ILE A 63 1.47 3.89 7.67
N VAL A 64 1.09 3.36 8.82
CA VAL A 64 0.44 2.05 8.92
C VAL A 64 -1.06 2.26 8.87
N TYR A 65 -1.70 1.77 7.80
CA TYR A 65 -3.12 1.96 7.54
C TYR A 65 -3.89 0.66 7.75
N TYR A 66 -5.06 0.76 8.37
CA TYR A 66 -6.00 -0.33 8.58
C TYR A 66 -7.31 0.03 7.89
N HIS A 67 -7.79 -0.82 6.99
CA HIS A 67 -9.01 -0.55 6.24
C HIS A 67 -10.27 -0.63 7.12
N GLY A 68 -11.36 -0.02 6.65
CA GLY A 68 -12.68 -0.11 7.27
C GLY A 68 -13.41 -1.42 6.96
N GLY A 69 -14.74 -1.41 6.99
CA GLY A 69 -15.57 -2.59 6.70
C GLY A 69 -16.14 -3.28 7.95
N GLY A 70 -16.21 -2.56 9.08
CA GLY A 70 -16.86 -3.04 10.30
C GLY A 70 -16.22 -4.30 10.89
N PHE A 71 -14.93 -4.52 10.62
CA PHE A 71 -14.17 -5.72 11.02
C PHE A 71 -14.63 -7.04 10.38
N ILE A 72 -15.63 -7.03 9.50
CA ILE A 72 -16.22 -8.24 8.90
C ILE A 72 -16.14 -8.29 7.37
N LEU A 73 -15.74 -7.19 6.72
CA LEU A 73 -15.70 -7.03 5.27
C LEU A 73 -14.43 -6.27 4.83
N LEU A 74 -14.23 -6.27 3.50
CA LEU A 74 -13.13 -5.65 2.77
C LEU A 74 -11.76 -6.34 3.02
N SER A 75 -10.79 -5.93 2.23
CA SER A 75 -9.39 -6.33 2.26
C SER A 75 -8.54 -5.13 1.83
N VAL A 76 -7.24 -5.18 2.11
CA VAL A 76 -6.22 -4.24 1.62
C VAL A 76 -6.22 -4.13 0.09
N ASP A 77 -6.52 -5.21 -0.62
CA ASP A 77 -6.58 -5.22 -2.09
C ASP A 77 -7.93 -4.79 -2.66
N SER A 78 -8.97 -4.61 -1.83
CA SER A 78 -10.24 -4.04 -2.31
C SER A 78 -9.96 -2.72 -3.01
N THR A 79 -10.46 -2.53 -4.23
CA THR A 79 -10.06 -1.40 -5.10
C THR A 79 -10.22 -0.06 -4.40
N MET A 80 -11.30 0.16 -3.63
CA MET A 80 -11.47 1.40 -2.87
C MET A 80 -10.37 1.65 -1.81
N ASN A 81 -9.88 0.60 -1.15
CA ASN A 81 -8.83 0.70 -0.13
C ASN A 81 -7.46 0.85 -0.78
N HIS A 82 -7.24 0.16 -1.91
CA HIS A 82 -6.06 0.33 -2.75
C HIS A 82 -5.95 1.78 -3.22
N ASP A 83 -6.99 2.31 -3.86
CA ASP A 83 -6.99 3.65 -4.44
C ASP A 83 -6.78 4.74 -3.37
N PHE A 84 -7.43 4.58 -2.21
CA PHE A 84 -7.22 5.48 -1.08
C PHE A 84 -5.77 5.47 -0.60
N SER A 85 -5.18 4.29 -0.41
CA SER A 85 -3.78 4.16 0.02
C SER A 85 -2.79 4.65 -1.05
N PHE A 86 -3.11 4.43 -2.32
CA PHE A 86 -2.35 4.90 -3.48
C PHE A 86 -2.30 6.43 -3.51
N ILE A 87 -3.46 7.09 -3.40
CA ILE A 87 -3.58 8.56 -3.40
C ILE A 87 -2.89 9.13 -2.16
N MET A 88 -3.07 8.50 -0.99
CA MET A 88 -2.42 8.92 0.26
C MET A 88 -0.89 8.87 0.16
N ALA A 89 -0.32 7.78 -0.37
CA ALA A 89 1.12 7.66 -0.58
C ALA A 89 1.66 8.76 -1.52
N LEU A 90 0.93 9.01 -2.61
CA LEU A 90 1.30 9.99 -3.63
C LEU A 90 1.21 11.43 -3.11
N GLN A 91 0.08 11.82 -2.53
CA GLN A 91 -0.19 13.21 -2.14
C GLN A 91 0.60 13.63 -0.91
N LEU A 92 0.83 12.72 0.04
CA LEU A 92 1.56 13.03 1.27
C LEU A 92 3.06 12.78 1.14
N SER A 93 3.53 12.21 0.01
CA SER A 93 4.91 11.77 -0.16
C SER A 93 5.38 10.86 0.99
N VAL A 94 4.60 9.82 1.26
CA VAL A 94 4.85 8.87 2.36
C VAL A 94 4.82 7.43 1.85
N VAL A 95 5.49 6.53 2.56
CA VAL A 95 5.26 5.09 2.36
C VAL A 95 3.99 4.70 3.11
N VAL A 96 3.03 4.06 2.44
CA VAL A 96 1.86 3.50 3.13
C VAL A 96 2.04 1.99 3.26
N ILE A 97 1.82 1.47 4.46
CA ILE A 97 1.79 0.04 4.77
C ILE A 97 0.35 -0.27 5.15
N SER A 98 -0.43 -0.78 4.21
CA SER A 98 -1.82 -1.17 4.42
C SER A 98 -1.88 -2.61 4.90
N VAL A 99 -2.55 -2.86 6.03
CA VAL A 99 -2.50 -4.14 6.76
C VAL A 99 -3.73 -5.00 6.48
N GLU A 100 -3.51 -6.19 5.94
CA GLU A 100 -4.55 -7.22 5.82
C GLU A 100 -4.65 -7.92 7.16
N TYR A 101 -5.70 -7.58 7.90
CA TYR A 101 -6.00 -8.17 9.19
C TYR A 101 -7.08 -9.25 9.05
N ARG A 102 -7.16 -10.14 10.04
CA ARG A 102 -8.24 -11.14 10.07
C ARG A 102 -9.59 -10.47 10.33
N LEU A 103 -10.58 -10.82 9.52
CA LEU A 103 -11.97 -10.47 9.79
C LEU A 103 -12.53 -11.30 10.95
N ALA A 104 -13.53 -10.78 11.66
CA ALA A 104 -14.24 -11.46 12.76
C ALA A 104 -15.11 -12.62 12.29
#